data_AF-B6ISA9-F1
#
_entry.id   AF-B6ISA9-F1
#
_cell.length_a   1.000
_cell.length_b   1.000
_cell.length_c   1.000
_cell.angle_alpha   90.00
_cell.angle_beta   90.00
_cell.angle_gamma   90.00
#
_symmetry.space_group_name_H-M   'P 1'
#
loop_
_entity.id
_entity.type
_entity.pdbx_description
1 polymer ?
#
loop_
_entity_poly.entity_id
_entity_poly.type
_entity_poly.pdbx_seq_one_letter_code
_entity_poly.pdbx_strand_id
1 'polypeptide(L)'
;MIPYPDLTDLPASLARAVVRMVRLVNEMHRRHPDLDCFAIDADDPLDRQALAIVAQHVDGLNLSFRLLPAPPGLLDQTRRDPGDGGG
;
A
#
# COMPACT_ATOMS: atom_id res chain seq x y z
N MET A 1 4.13 11.63 -10.98
CA MET A 1 4.23 10.22 -11.44
C MET A 1 5.43 9.61 -10.75
N ILE A 2 5.25 8.53 -9.99
CA ILE A 2 6.31 7.81 -9.29
C ILE A 2 7.07 6.94 -10.30
N PRO A 3 8.41 6.99 -10.35
CA PRO A 3 9.22 6.02 -11.09
C PRO A 3 9.06 4.60 -10.53
N TYR A 4 9.47 3.60 -11.30
CA TYR A 4 9.50 2.22 -10.80
C TYR A 4 10.75 2.01 -9.93
N PRO A 5 10.63 1.37 -8.75
CA PRO A 5 11.79 0.99 -7.94
C PRO A 5 12.64 -0.07 -8.65
N ASP A 6 13.88 -0.26 -8.21
CA ASP A 6 14.70 -1.36 -8.68
C ASP A 6 14.10 -2.70 -8.20
N LEU A 7 13.93 -3.64 -9.14
CA LEU A 7 13.29 -4.93 -8.90
C LEU A 7 14.25 -6.11 -9.13
N THR A 8 15.54 -5.84 -9.38
CA THR A 8 16.49 -6.84 -9.92
C THR A 8 16.70 -8.00 -8.95
N ASP A 9 16.69 -7.72 -7.65
CA ASP A 9 16.88 -8.72 -6.58
C ASP A 9 15.57 -9.27 -6.00
N LEU A 10 14.41 -8.88 -6.54
CA LEU A 10 13.12 -9.31 -6.00
C LEU A 10 12.63 -10.60 -6.68
N PRO A 11 11.98 -11.51 -5.93
CA PRO A 11 11.31 -12.65 -6.55
C PRO A 11 10.24 -12.17 -7.53
N ALA A 12 10.08 -12.88 -8.65
CA ALA A 12 9.25 -12.44 -9.77
C ALA A 12 7.78 -12.12 -9.37
N SER A 13 7.23 -12.86 -8.42
CA SER A 13 5.89 -12.60 -7.86
C SER A 13 5.82 -11.25 -7.13
N LEU A 14 6.82 -10.95 -6.30
CA LEU A 14 6.91 -9.68 -5.57
C LEU A 14 7.19 -8.52 -6.51
N ALA A 15 8.10 -8.68 -7.47
CA ALA A 15 8.37 -7.68 -8.50
C ALA A 15 7.08 -7.30 -9.27
N ARG A 16 6.27 -8.29 -9.65
CA ARG A 16 4.96 -8.05 -10.29
C ARG A 16 4.00 -7.32 -9.36
N ALA A 17 3.92 -7.70 -8.09
CA ALA A 17 3.08 -7.03 -7.11
C ALA A 17 3.49 -5.56 -6.90
N VAL A 18 4.80 -5.28 -6.82
CA VAL A 18 5.35 -3.92 -6.73
C VAL A 18 4.97 -3.10 -7.97
N VAL A 19 5.12 -3.64 -9.18
CA VAL A 19 4.71 -2.95 -10.42
C VAL A 19 3.21 -2.63 -10.41
N ARG A 20 2.35 -3.55 -9.95
CA ARG A 20 0.90 -3.29 -9.83
C ARG A 20 0.63 -2.17 -8.84
N MET A 21 1.29 -2.17 -7.68
CA MET A 21 1.11 -1.13 -6.67
C MET A 21 1.57 0.25 -7.14
N VAL A 22 2.72 0.35 -7.81
CA VAL A 22 3.19 1.62 -8.40
C VAL A 22 2.19 2.15 -9.42
N ARG A 23 1.60 1.27 -10.25
CA ARG A 23 0.56 1.67 -11.21
C ARG A 23 -0.70 2.18 -10.51
N LEU A 24 -1.15 1.49 -9.47
CA LEU A 24 -2.32 1.89 -8.68
C LEU A 24 -2.10 3.27 -8.06
N VAL A 25 -0.97 3.50 -7.37
CA VAL A 25 -0.68 4.79 -6.74
C VAL A 25 -0.57 5.91 -7.79
N ASN A 26 0.07 5.64 -8.93
CA ASN A 26 0.13 6.59 -10.03
C ASN A 26 -1.26 6.94 -10.59
N GLU A 27 -2.16 5.97 -10.71
CA GLU A 27 -3.53 6.20 -11.14
C GLU A 27 -4.31 7.03 -10.11
N MET A 28 -4.20 6.70 -8.82
CA MET A 28 -4.84 7.44 -7.73
C MET A 28 -4.36 8.89 -7.69
N HIS A 29 -3.06 9.13 -7.77
CA HIS A 29 -2.49 10.47 -7.79
C HIS A 29 -2.89 11.26 -9.04
N ARG A 30 -3.07 10.61 -10.19
CA ARG A 30 -3.61 11.27 -11.39
C ARG A 30 -5.08 11.66 -11.25
N ARG A 31 -5.88 10.87 -10.55
CA ARG A 31 -7.31 11.16 -10.31
C ARG A 31 -7.52 12.19 -9.20
N HIS A 32 -6.62 12.21 -8.21
CA HIS A 32 -6.70 13.06 -7.04
C HIS A 32 -5.34 13.74 -6.80
N PRO A 33 -4.96 14.72 -7.64
CA PRO A 33 -3.67 15.40 -7.52
C PRO A 33 -3.58 16.27 -6.26
N ASP A 34 -4.73 16.71 -5.72
CA ASP A 34 -4.83 17.55 -4.53
C ASP A 34 -4.68 16.77 -3.20
N LEU A 35 -4.54 15.44 -3.25
CA LEU A 35 -4.35 14.64 -2.04
C LEU A 35 -2.87 14.51 -1.70
N ASP A 36 -2.51 14.97 -0.51
CA ASP A 36 -1.16 14.84 0.04
C ASP A 36 -0.89 13.46 0.65
N CYS A 37 -1.90 12.59 0.73
CA CYS A 37 -1.77 11.30 1.38
C CYS A 37 -2.69 10.23 0.77
N PHE A 38 -2.13 9.05 0.55
CA PHE A 38 -2.88 7.84 0.17
C PHE A 38 -2.68 6.75 1.21
N ALA A 39 -3.79 6.28 1.79
CA ALA A 39 -3.79 5.09 2.64
C ALA A 39 -4.24 3.89 1.81
N ILE A 40 -3.41 2.85 1.74
CA ILE A 40 -3.73 1.62 1.02
C ILE A 40 -3.71 0.47 2.01
N ASP A 41 -4.80 -0.30 2.02
CA ASP A 41 -4.86 -1.58 2.70
C ASP A 41 -4.63 -2.71 1.69
N ALA A 42 -3.82 -3.69 2.09
CA ALA A 42 -3.57 -4.89 1.32
C ALA A 42 -3.84 -6.10 2.23
N ASP A 43 -4.74 -6.98 1.80
CA ASP A 43 -5.09 -8.18 2.56
C ASP A 43 -4.02 -9.28 2.39
N ASP A 44 -3.55 -9.45 1.15
CA ASP A 44 -2.56 -10.46 0.80
C ASP A 44 -1.15 -10.11 1.30
N PRO A 45 -0.41 -11.06 1.92
CA PRO A 45 0.93 -10.79 2.45
C PRO A 45 1.94 -10.36 1.39
N LEU A 46 1.83 -10.84 0.15
CA LEU A 46 2.68 -10.43 -0.96
C LEU A 46 2.41 -8.97 -1.33
N ASP A 47 1.14 -8.57 -1.39
CA ASP A 47 0.75 -7.20 -1.70
C ASP A 47 1.10 -6.24 -0.55
N ARG A 48 1.06 -6.68 0.72
CA ARG A 48 1.60 -5.91 1.87
C ARG A 48 3.10 -5.68 1.73
N GLN A 49 3.85 -6.71 1.37
CA GLN A 49 5.29 -6.60 1.18
C GLN A 49 5.61 -5.67 -0.01
N ALA A 50 4.86 -5.78 -1.10
CA ALA A 50 4.97 -4.87 -2.24
C ALA A 50 4.66 -3.42 -1.84
N LEU A 51 3.58 -3.21 -1.08
CA LEU A 51 3.18 -1.89 -0.60
C LEU A 51 4.24 -1.26 0.30
N ALA A 52 4.88 -2.04 1.18
CA ALA A 52 5.97 -1.57 2.02
C ALA A 52 7.21 -1.14 1.20
N ILE A 53 7.52 -1.84 0.11
CA ILE A 53 8.60 -1.45 -0.82
C ILE A 53 8.25 -0.14 -1.52
N VAL A 54 7.02 -0.02 -2.04
CA VAL A 54 6.56 1.19 -2.73
C VAL A 54 6.51 2.39 -1.78
N ALA A 55 6.05 2.20 -0.54
CA ALA A 55 5.97 3.27 0.45
C ALA A 55 7.36 3.83 0.78
N GLN A 56 8.35 2.95 1.01
CA GLN A 56 9.74 3.37 1.23
C GLN A 56 10.33 4.07 0.00
N HIS A 57 10.01 3.58 -1.20
CA HIS A 57 10.45 4.22 -2.44
C HIS A 57 9.88 5.64 -2.59
N VAL A 58 8.58 5.81 -2.31
CA VAL A 58 7.89 7.11 -2.35
C VAL A 58 8.46 8.09 -1.32
N ASP A 59 8.73 7.64 -0.11
CA ASP A 59 9.34 8.45 0.96
C ASP A 59 10.72 8.99 0.53
N GLY A 60 11.51 8.16 -0.17
CA GLY A 60 12.81 8.55 -0.71
C GLY A 60 12.77 9.51 -1.91
N LEU A 61 11.61 9.71 -2.54
CA LEU A 61 11.49 10.51 -3.77
C LEU A 61 11.09 11.97 -3.53
N ASN A 62 10.98 12.40 -2.28
CA ASN A 62 10.61 13.77 -1.88
C ASN A 62 9.38 14.31 -2.66
N LEU A 63 8.36 13.47 -2.80
CA LEU A 63 7.14 13.78 -3.54
C LEU A 63 6.17 14.63 -2.70
N SER A 64 5.25 15.32 -3.38
CA SER A 64 4.20 16.15 -2.76
C SER A 64 3.15 15.35 -1.98
N PHE A 65 3.21 14.02 -2.00
CA PHE A 65 2.28 13.16 -1.28
C PHE A 65 3.02 12.01 -0.60
N ARG A 66 2.37 11.44 0.42
CA ARG A 66 2.87 10.30 1.19
C ARG A 66 2.01 9.06 0.96
N LEU A 67 2.63 7.89 1.05
CA LEU A 67 1.94 6.60 0.99
C LEU A 67 1.97 5.97 2.38
N LEU A 68 0.81 5.72 2.95
CA LEU A 68 0.65 5.09 4.26
C LEU A 68 0.20 3.64 4.06
N PRO A 69 1.09 2.65 4.27
CA PRO A 69 0.65 1.26 4.37
C PRO A 69 -0.21 1.09 5.62
N ALA A 70 -1.40 0.51 5.47
CA ALA A 70 -2.22 0.17 6.63
C ALA A 70 -1.44 -0.78 7.55
N PRO A 71 -1.46 -0.56 8.88
CA PRO A 71 -0.77 -1.45 9.80
C PRO A 71 -1.41 -2.84 9.75
N PRO A 72 -0.59 -3.91 9.88
CA PRO A 72 -1.10 -5.27 9.88
C PRO A 72 -2.10 -5.43 11.04
N GLY A 73 -3.37 -5.66 10.71
CA GLY A 73 -4.44 -5.87 11.68
C GLY A 73 -5.39 -4.69 11.91
N LEU A 74 -5.31 -3.59 11.15
CA LEU A 74 -6.30 -2.50 11.25
C LEU A 74 -7.72 -2.96 10.85
N LEU A 75 -7.84 -3.85 9.86
CA LEU A 75 -9.13 -4.38 9.40
C LEU A 75 -9.55 -5.71 10.05
N ASP A 76 -8.65 -6.37 10.79
CA ASP A 76 -9.00 -7.59 11.55
C ASP A 76 -9.83 -7.26 12.81
N GLN A 77 -9.64 -6.05 13.35
CA GLN A 77 -10.38 -5.58 14.54
C GLN A 77 -11.84 -5.21 14.24
N THR A 78 -12.18 -4.85 12.99
CA THR A 78 -13.57 -4.56 12.60
C THR A 78 -14.40 -5.84 12.43
N ARG A 79 -13.78 -7.03 12.43
CA ARG A 79 -14.48 -8.31 12.31
C ARG A 79 -14.66 -9.08 13.62
N ARG A 80 -14.12 -8.57 14.74
CA ARG A 80 -14.38 -9.08 16.09
C ARG A 80 -15.19 -8.09 16.90
N ASP A 81 -16.43 -7.86 16.47
CA ASP A 81 -17.49 -7.57 17.43
C ASP A 81 -18.20 -8.91 17.71
N PRO A 82 -17.84 -9.66 18.77
CA PRO A 82 -18.77 -10.60 19.36
C PRO A 82 -19.77 -9.80 20.19
N GLY A 83 -20.68 -9.11 19.51
CA GLY A 83 -21.96 -8.78 20.11
C GLY A 83 -22.65 -10.09 20.45
N ASP A 84 -22.57 -10.51 21.71
CA ASP A 84 -23.76 -10.68 22.56
C ASP A 84 -23.33 -11.32 23.89
N GLY A 85 -23.36 -10.50 24.95
CA GLY A 85 -23.34 -10.98 26.32
C GLY A 85 -24.78 -11.09 26.81
N GLY A 86 -25.08 -12.18 27.52
CA GLY A 86 -26.14 -12.21 28.52
C GLY A 86 -27.45 -12.87 28.09
N GLY A 87 -27.58 -14.15 28.42
CA GLY A 87 -28.85 -14.84 28.67
C GLY A 87 -28.78 -15.57 30.00
#